data_AF-A0A519C9M7-F1
#
_entry.id   AF-A0A519C9M7-F1
#
_cell.length_a   1.000
_cell.length_b   1.000
_cell.length_c   1.000
_cell.angle_alpha   90.00
_cell.angle_beta   90.00
_cell.angle_gamma   90.00
#
_symmetry.space_group_name_H-M   'P 1'
#
loop_
_entity.id
_entity.type
_entity.pdbx_description
1 polymer ?
#
loop_
_entity_poly.entity_id
_entity_poly.type
_entity_poly.pdbx_seq_one_letter_code
_entity_poly.pdbx_strand_id
1 'polypeptide(L)'
;MNPKLFIGDFVLLLVFISQGTETHNSDSSFLEILIPFLISMLIMIPLFYKIGFLKMDNKPEYVKSLRIWISTISIGVLIRFVTNNAFEPLFLFVIICYFLTTSGIIRLVHSRF
;
A
#
# COMPACT_ATOMS: atom_id res chain seq x y z
N MET A 1 -6.39 6.34 -12.81
CA MET A 1 -6.61 5.81 -11.45
C MET A 1 -7.76 6.59 -10.85
N ASN A 2 -8.73 5.92 -10.20
CA ASN A 2 -9.81 6.62 -9.51
C ASN A 2 -9.24 7.23 -8.21
N PRO A 3 -9.28 8.56 -8.02
CA PRO A 3 -8.74 9.22 -6.82
C PRO A 3 -9.38 8.71 -5.53
N LYS A 4 -10.67 8.36 -5.56
CA LYS A 4 -11.39 7.84 -4.38
C LYS A 4 -10.83 6.51 -3.90
N LEU A 5 -10.52 5.61 -4.85
CA LEU A 5 -9.91 4.31 -4.52
C LEU A 5 -8.47 4.45 -4.07
N PHE A 6 -7.73 5.39 -4.65
CA PHE A 6 -6.36 5.66 -4.20
C PHE A 6 -6.34 6.16 -2.75
N ILE A 7 -7.23 7.07 -2.39
CA ILE A 7 -7.38 7.52 -1.00
C ILE A 7 -7.82 6.37 -0.10
N GLY A 8 -8.78 5.54 -0.54
CA GLY A 8 -9.23 4.38 0.22
C GLY A 8 -8.11 3.37 0.49
N ASP A 9 -7.29 3.07 -0.51
CA ASP A 9 -6.11 2.20 -0.39
C ASP A 9 -5.06 2.80 0.56
N PHE A 10 -4.87 4.12 0.54
CA PHE A 10 -4.00 4.81 1.50
C PHE A 10 -4.52 4.73 2.93
N VAL A 11 -5.83 4.94 3.13
CA VAL A 11 -6.46 4.82 4.46
C VAL A 11 -6.35 3.38 4.98
N LEU A 12 -6.54 2.38 4.11
CA LEU A 12 -6.33 0.96 4.48
C LEU A 12 -4.90 0.70 4.94
N LEU A 13 -3.91 1.28 4.28
CA LEU A 13 -2.51 1.20 4.71
C LEU A 13 -2.32 1.81 6.12
N LEU A 14 -2.89 2.99 6.38
CA LEU A 14 -2.80 3.63 7.70
C LEU A 14 -3.45 2.79 8.80
N VAL A 15 -4.65 2.25 8.54
CA VAL A 15 -5.35 1.35 9.47
C VAL A 15 -4.51 0.11 9.75
N PHE A 16 -3.92 -0.47 8.71
CA PHE A 16 -3.07 -1.65 8.87
C PHE A 16 -1.83 -1.35 9.72
N ILE A 17 -1.14 -0.25 9.45
CA ILE A 17 0.03 0.15 10.24
C ILE A 17 -0.38 0.40 11.70
N SER A 18 -1.52 1.05 11.94
CA SER A 18 -2.05 1.29 13.29
C SER A 18 -2.34 -0.02 14.04
N GLN A 19 -2.96 -1.00 13.38
CA GLN A 19 -3.19 -2.32 13.97
C GLN A 19 -1.86 -3.06 14.22
N GLY A 20 -0.91 -2.94 13.30
CA GLY A 20 0.43 -3.50 13.43
C GLY A 20 1.18 -2.92 14.63
N THR A 21 1.09 -1.61 14.88
CA THR A 21 1.74 -0.98 16.06
C THR A 21 1.16 -1.42 17.39
N GLU A 22 -0.14 -1.73 17.45
CA GLU A 22 -0.79 -2.19 18.69
C GLU A 22 -0.52 -3.67 18.98
N THR A 23 -0.23 -4.46 17.94
CA THR A 23 -0.10 -5.93 18.03
C THR A 23 1.34 -6.41 17.99
N HIS A 24 2.27 -5.61 17.45
CA HIS A 24 3.70 -5.90 17.54
C HIS A 24 4.32 -5.37 18.82
N ASN A 25 5.09 -6.23 19.48
CA ASN A 25 5.93 -5.91 20.62
C ASN A 25 7.23 -5.18 20.19
N SER A 26 7.15 -4.32 19.17
CA SER A 26 8.29 -3.55 18.68
C SER A 26 8.20 -2.14 19.27
N ASP A 27 9.28 -1.63 19.84
CA ASP A 27 9.41 -0.23 20.29
C ASP A 27 9.29 0.81 19.16
N SER A 28 9.04 0.36 17.91
CA SER A 28 8.91 1.22 16.75
C SER A 28 7.62 2.04 16.77
N SER A 29 7.77 3.35 16.66
CA SER A 29 6.63 4.27 16.58
C SER A 29 5.87 4.12 15.25
N PHE A 30 4.59 4.53 15.24
CA PHE A 30 3.77 4.54 14.01
C PHE A 30 4.45 5.25 12.84
N LEU A 31 5.12 6.38 13.11
CA LEU A 31 5.85 7.13 12.09
C LEU A 31 7.06 6.37 11.56
N GLU A 32 7.82 5.67 12.41
CA GLU A 32 8.94 4.83 11.97
C GLU A 32 8.49 3.70 11.05
N ILE A 33 7.29 3.15 11.28
CA ILE A 33 6.71 2.15 10.39
C ILE A 33 6.18 2.80 9.11
N LEU A 34 5.57 3.99 9.19
CA LEU A 34 4.96 4.69 8.05
C LEU A 34 5.98 5.27 7.05
N ILE A 35 7.10 5.82 7.54
CA ILE A 35 8.10 6.52 6.72
C ILE A 35 8.59 5.67 5.53
N PRO A 36 9.00 4.39 5.70
CA PRO A 36 9.38 3.53 4.59
C PRO A 36 8.33 3.42 3.47
N PHE A 37 7.05 3.38 3.83
CA PHE A 37 5.95 3.33 2.85
C PHE A 37 5.74 4.67 2.15
N LEU A 38 5.90 5.79 2.84
CA LEU A 38 5.84 7.13 2.23
C LEU A 38 6.99 7.34 1.25
N ILE A 39 8.21 6.92 1.60
CA ILE A 39 9.37 6.96 0.71
C ILE A 39 9.10 6.10 -0.53
N SER A 40 8.59 4.88 -0.34
CA SER A 40 8.23 4.03 -1.47
C SER A 40 7.17 4.70 -2.37
N MET A 41 6.17 5.33 -1.78
CA MET A 41 5.11 6.01 -2.52
C MET A 41 5.66 7.15 -3.38
N LEU A 42 6.54 7.98 -2.81
CA LEU A 42 7.21 9.08 -3.51
C LEU A 42 8.09 8.62 -4.68
N ILE A 43 8.61 7.40 -4.63
CA ILE A 43 9.43 6.83 -5.71
C ILE A 43 8.53 6.15 -6.75
N MET A 44 7.63 5.28 -6.30
CA MET A 44 6.88 4.37 -7.16
C MET A 44 5.77 5.08 -7.92
N ILE A 45 5.05 6.03 -7.31
CA ILE A 45 3.95 6.72 -7.99
C ILE A 45 4.45 7.53 -9.19
N PRO A 46 5.48 8.39 -9.06
CA PRO A 46 6.04 9.11 -10.20
C PRO A 46 6.66 8.18 -11.23
N LEU A 47 7.30 7.09 -10.79
CA LEU A 47 7.85 6.07 -11.69
C LEU A 47 6.75 5.50 -12.57
N PHE A 48 5.68 4.94 -11.98
CA PHE A 48 4.56 4.36 -12.71
C PHE A 48 3.81 5.37 -13.60
N TYR A 49 3.78 6.64 -13.21
CA TYR A 49 3.27 7.72 -14.05
C TYR A 49 4.15 7.93 -15.29
N LYS A 50 5.48 7.99 -15.11
CA LYS A 50 6.45 8.22 -16.19
C LYS A 50 6.47 7.10 -17.22
N ILE A 51 6.36 5.83 -16.81
CA ILE A 51 6.26 4.68 -17.73
C ILE A 51 4.88 4.51 -18.37
N GLY A 52 3.94 5.43 -18.12
CA GLY A 52 2.59 5.40 -18.70
C GLY A 52 1.69 4.29 -18.16
N PHE A 53 2.11 3.61 -17.09
CA PHE A 53 1.35 2.56 -16.42
C PHE A 53 0.24 3.15 -15.53
N LEU A 54 0.49 4.32 -14.94
CA LEU A 54 -0.48 5.14 -14.24
C LEU A 54 -0.97 6.26 -15.18
N LYS A 55 -2.18 6.13 -15.72
CA LYS A 55 -2.91 7.23 -16.37
C LYS A 55 -4.12 7.64 -15.53
N MET A 56 -4.33 8.93 -15.36
CA MET A 56 -5.60 9.47 -14.86
C MET A 56 -6.55 9.52 -16.07
N ASP A 57 -7.45 8.54 -16.14
CA ASP A 57 -8.44 8.38 -17.20
C ASP A 57 -9.81 8.17 -16.56
N ASN A 58 -10.86 8.63 -17.23
CA ASN A 58 -12.27 8.53 -16.86
C ASN A 58 -12.80 7.09 -16.89
N LYS A 59 -12.07 6.16 -17.51
CA LYS A 59 -12.27 4.71 -17.36
C LYS A 59 -11.21 4.13 -16.42
N PRO A 60 -11.43 4.16 -15.09
CA PRO A 60 -10.43 3.70 -14.15
C PRO A 60 -10.22 2.20 -14.28
N GLU A 61 -9.06 1.79 -14.80
CA GLU A 61 -8.63 0.41 -14.72
C GLU A 61 -8.25 0.07 -13.27
N TYR A 62 -9.21 -0.54 -12.56
CA TYR A 62 -9.06 -0.91 -11.16
C TYR A 62 -7.85 -1.83 -10.94
N VAL A 63 -7.64 -2.83 -11.81
CA VAL A 63 -6.53 -3.78 -11.67
C VAL A 63 -5.15 -3.10 -11.71
N LYS A 64 -4.96 -2.03 -12.49
CA LYS A 64 -3.67 -1.31 -12.57
C LYS A 64 -3.33 -0.57 -11.28
N SER A 65 -4.32 0.06 -10.65
CA SER A 65 -4.13 0.76 -9.38
C SER A 65 -3.74 -0.18 -8.24
N LEU A 66 -4.34 -1.38 -8.20
CA LEU A 66 -4.01 -2.40 -7.19
C LEU A 66 -2.54 -2.85 -7.33
N ARG A 67 -2.08 -3.08 -8.57
CA ARG A 67 -0.69 -3.49 -8.84
C ARG A 67 0.33 -2.45 -8.36
N ILE A 68 0.04 -1.17 -8.57
CA ILE A 68 0.91 -0.07 -8.13
C ILE A 68 1.03 -0.06 -6.61
N TRP A 69 -0.08 -0.24 -5.89
CA TRP A 69 -0.06 -0.31 -4.43
C TRP A 69 0.67 -1.54 -3.91
N ILE A 70 0.48 -2.72 -4.51
CA ILE A 70 1.24 -3.92 -4.13
C ILE A 70 2.75 -3.66 -4.28
N SER A 71 3.18 -3.10 -5.42
CA SER A 71 4.59 -2.77 -5.63
C SER A 71 5.10 -1.74 -4.61
N THR A 72 4.29 -0.73 -4.29
CA THR A 72 4.62 0.31 -3.31
C THR A 72 4.73 -0.27 -1.89
N ILE A 73 3.78 -1.11 -1.49
CA ILE A 73 3.78 -1.76 -0.17
C ILE A 73 4.99 -2.70 -0.05
N SER A 74 5.25 -3.53 -1.06
CA SER A 74 6.40 -4.44 -1.05
C SER A 74 7.73 -3.69 -0.93
N ILE A 75 7.90 -2.58 -1.67
CA ILE A 75 9.12 -1.77 -1.58
C ILE A 75 9.19 -1.04 -0.23
N GLY A 76 8.08 -0.55 0.31
CA GLY A 76 8.05 0.05 1.65
C GLY A 76 8.50 -0.92 2.74
N VAL A 77 8.07 -2.19 2.67
CA VAL A 77 8.55 -3.23 3.60
C VAL A 77 10.04 -3.53 3.38
N LEU A 78 10.51 -3.59 2.14
CA LEU A 78 11.94 -3.78 1.86
C LEU A 78 12.79 -2.63 2.41
N ILE A 79 12.33 -1.38 2.28
CA ILE A 79 13.02 -0.21 2.86
C ILE A 79 13.07 -0.35 4.38
N ARG A 80 11.94 -0.67 5.03
CA ARG A 80 11.87 -0.89 6.48
C ARG A 80 12.80 -2.01 6.94
N PHE A 81 12.90 -3.08 6.16
CA PHE A 81 13.82 -4.18 6.44
C PHE A 81 15.27 -3.71 6.43
N VAL A 82 15.69 -3.01 5.38
CA VAL A 82 17.06 -2.51 5.25
C VAL A 82 17.40 -1.46 6.31
N THR A 83 16.46 -0.59 6.68
CA THR A 83 16.73 0.50 7.63
C THR A 83 16.68 0.04 9.08
N ASN A 84 15.79 -0.89 9.43
CA ASN A 84 15.51 -1.24 10.83
C ASN A 84 15.92 -2.68 11.19
N ASN A 85 16.49 -3.45 10.25
CA ASN A 85 16.79 -4.89 10.40
C ASN A 85 15.60 -5.76 10.85
N ALA A 86 14.38 -5.21 10.78
CA ALA A 86 13.16 -5.86 11.20
C ALA A 86 12.53 -6.59 10.00
N PHE A 87 13.10 -7.74 9.61
CA PHE A 87 12.47 -8.59 8.60
C PHE A 87 11.41 -9.47 9.23
N GLU A 88 10.16 -9.15 8.92
CA GLU A 88 9.06 -10.04 9.22
C GLU A 88 8.38 -10.44 7.92
N PRO A 89 8.77 -11.56 7.30
CA PRO A 89 8.13 -12.09 6.10
C PRO A 89 6.62 -12.26 6.28
N LEU A 90 6.20 -12.61 7.51
CA LEU A 90 4.81 -12.67 7.92
C LEU A 90 4.12 -11.31 7.82
N PHE A 91 4.78 -10.23 8.22
CA PHE A 91 4.24 -8.88 8.09
C PHE A 91 4.00 -8.50 6.62
N LEU A 92 4.94 -8.82 5.72
CA LEU A 92 4.77 -8.62 4.27
C LEU A 92 3.59 -9.45 3.71
N PHE A 93 3.47 -10.71 4.13
CA PHE A 93 2.39 -11.58 3.67
C PHE A 93 1.03 -11.07 4.15
N VAL A 94 0.90 -10.73 5.43
CA VAL A 94 -0.34 -10.26 6.04
C VAL A 94 -0.77 -8.92 5.44
N ILE A 95 0.15 -7.97 5.23
CA ILE A 95 -0.19 -6.67 4.63
C ILE A 95 -0.65 -6.84 3.18
N ILE A 96 -0.01 -7.70 2.39
CA ILE A 96 -0.41 -7.97 1.00
C ILE A 96 -1.78 -8.67 0.96
N CYS A 97 -1.99 -9.72 1.75
CA CYS A 97 -3.27 -10.44 1.79
C CYS A 97 -4.42 -9.56 2.26
N TYR A 98 -4.19 -8.76 3.31
CA TYR A 98 -5.19 -7.82 3.82
C TYR A 98 -5.53 -6.77 2.77
N PHE A 99 -4.51 -6.16 2.16
CA PHE A 99 -4.67 -5.13 1.14
C PHE A 99 -5.38 -5.66 -0.11
N LEU A 100 -5.00 -6.84 -0.61
CA LEU A 100 -5.66 -7.51 -1.74
C LEU A 100 -7.13 -7.79 -1.45
N THR A 101 -7.43 -8.30 -0.25
CA THR A 101 -8.79 -8.65 0.15
C THR A 101 -9.66 -7.40 0.31
N THR A 102 -9.21 -6.41 1.09
CA THR A 102 -10.00 -5.19 1.34
C THR A 102 -10.12 -4.32 0.11
N SER A 103 -9.03 -4.04 -0.60
CA SER A 103 -9.08 -3.26 -1.85
C SER A 103 -9.85 -4.01 -2.93
N GLY A 104 -9.71 -5.34 -3.02
CA GLY A 104 -10.47 -6.18 -3.94
C GLY A 104 -11.98 -6.14 -3.67
N ILE A 105 -12.40 -6.25 -2.41
CA ILE A 105 -13.81 -6.14 -2.00
C ILE A 105 -14.36 -4.75 -2.31
N ILE A 106 -13.64 -3.68 -1.96
CA ILE A 106 -14.06 -2.29 -2.25
C ILE A 106 -14.30 -2.12 -3.75
N ARG A 107 -13.41 -2.64 -4.59
CA ARG A 107 -13.52 -2.57 -6.05
C ARG A 107 -14.66 -3.42 -6.59
N LEU A 108 -14.91 -4.61 -6.03
CA LEU A 108 -16.06 -5.45 -6.39
C LEU A 108 -17.38 -4.75 -6.07
N VAL A 109 -17.50 -4.18 -4.87
CA VAL A 109 -18.68 -3.40 -4.47
C VAL A 109 -18.85 -2.17 -5.35
N HIS A 110 -17.77 -1.41 -5.59
CA HIS A 110 -17.82 -0.21 -6.43
C HIS A 110 -18.08 -0.51 -7.91
N SER A 111 -17.76 -1.71 -8.42
CA SER A 111 -18.11 -2.12 -9.79
C SER A 111 -19.56 -2.54 -9.98
N ARG A 112 -20.28 -2.82 -8.87
CA ARG A 112 -21.70 -3.22 -8.87
C ARG A 112 -22.66 -2.04 -8.66
N PHE A 113 -22.16 -0.86 -8.30
CA PHE A 113 -22.91 0.39 -8.11
C PHE A 113 -22.49 1.43 -9.14
#